data_AF-A0A352HR16-F1
#
_entry.id   AF-A0A352HR16-F1
#
_cell.length_a   1.000
_cell.length_b   1.000
_cell.length_c   1.000
_cell.angle_alpha   90.00
_cell.angle_beta   90.00
_cell.angle_gamma   90.00
#
_symmetry.space_group_name_H-M   'P 1'
#
loop_
_entity.id
_entity.type
_entity.pdbx_description
1 polymer ?
#
loop_
_entity_poly.entity_id
_entity_poly.type
_entity_poly.pdbx_seq_one_letter_code
_entity_poly.pdbx_strand_id
1 'polypeptide(L)'
;METEDILSKETVYELAQQAVGKRILAVAGFMLPDDHLNKAMLRLASLPDVYVMHETVSNLHLPRRHSAVDVILSHLTPRQREDLRPDIIITVGGALISRAVKEFLRTSDGVQHWAVGHSHTTVDCFNSLSLRIEAAPAPFLSAFAKLLAKNSGDTGYAAAWAACKKDAVASHNHFVSTSDWSDLRACQMIFDSIPDDFNVQLSNGTSVRYAQLCMSSIPHGCYCNRGVSGIDGCLSTAIGAAMAYPETTVLVTGDMSMAYDIGALSIAEIPERLKIIVLNNQG
;
A
#
# COMPACT_ATOMS: atom_id res chain seq x y z
N MET A 1 -23.89 -12.57 -9.90
CA MET A 1 -22.89 -13.23 -10.76
C MET A 1 -22.51 -12.20 -11.81
N GLU A 2 -21.71 -11.22 -11.41
CA GLU A 2 -21.16 -10.23 -12.33
C GLU A 2 -20.19 -10.98 -13.24
N THR A 3 -20.48 -10.97 -14.53
CA THR A 3 -19.54 -11.43 -15.55
C THR A 3 -18.21 -10.75 -15.29
N GLU A 4 -17.13 -11.52 -15.07
CA GLU A 4 -15.78 -10.97 -15.01
C GLU A 4 -15.57 -10.16 -16.29
N ASP A 5 -15.58 -8.83 -16.15
CA ASP A 5 -15.44 -7.91 -17.26
C ASP A 5 -13.95 -7.89 -17.62
N ILE A 6 -13.57 -8.84 -18.46
CA ILE A 6 -12.21 -9.00 -18.95
C ILE A 6 -12.12 -8.14 -20.21
N LEU A 7 -11.27 -7.10 -20.18
CA LEU A 7 -10.80 -6.41 -21.39
C LEU A 7 -10.50 -7.42 -22.49
N SER A 8 -10.83 -7.07 -23.75
CA SER A 8 -10.56 -7.97 -24.87
C SER A 8 -9.10 -8.46 -24.84
N LYS A 9 -8.89 -9.71 -25.22
CA LYS A 9 -7.54 -10.31 -25.19
C LYS A 9 -6.57 -9.53 -26.07
N GLU A 10 -7.10 -8.96 -27.14
CA GLU A 10 -6.42 -8.08 -28.09
C GLU A 10 -5.92 -6.81 -27.38
N THR A 11 -6.76 -6.12 -26.60
CA THR A 11 -6.35 -4.91 -25.87
C THR A 11 -5.29 -5.22 -24.80
N VAL A 12 -5.44 -6.32 -24.05
CA VAL A 12 -4.42 -6.72 -23.06
C VAL A 12 -3.09 -7.05 -23.75
N TYR A 13 -3.15 -7.66 -24.94
CA TYR A 13 -1.97 -7.93 -25.75
C TYR A 13 -1.28 -6.66 -26.25
N GLU A 14 -2.03 -5.69 -26.77
CA GLU A 14 -1.49 -4.40 -27.23
C GLU A 14 -0.81 -3.65 -26.08
N LEU A 15 -1.45 -3.58 -24.91
CA LEU A 15 -0.84 -2.95 -23.72
C LEU A 15 0.43 -3.68 -23.29
N ALA A 16 0.43 -5.01 -23.29
CA ALA A 16 1.62 -5.78 -22.97
C ALA A 16 2.75 -5.52 -23.97
N GLN A 17 2.46 -5.41 -25.27
CA GLN A 17 3.45 -5.07 -26.29
C GLN A 17 4.04 -3.67 -26.09
N GLN A 18 3.21 -2.68 -25.75
CA GLN A 18 3.67 -1.31 -25.44
C GLN A 18 4.61 -1.26 -24.22
N ALA A 19 4.42 -2.18 -23.28
CA ALA A 19 5.18 -2.25 -22.04
C ALA A 19 6.46 -3.11 -22.13
N VAL A 20 6.72 -3.79 -23.25
CA VAL A 20 7.96 -4.57 -23.44
C VAL A 20 9.19 -3.67 -23.36
N GLY A 21 10.16 -4.05 -22.54
CA GLY A 21 11.43 -3.32 -22.35
C GLY A 21 11.28 -1.97 -21.63
N LYS A 22 10.13 -1.73 -21.00
CA LYS A 22 9.86 -0.53 -20.19
C LYS A 22 10.08 -0.83 -18.72
N ARG A 23 10.59 0.15 -17.97
CA ARG A 23 10.66 0.12 -16.52
C ARG A 23 9.26 0.38 -15.94
N ILE A 24 8.68 -0.60 -15.28
CA ILE A 24 7.32 -0.53 -14.77
C ILE A 24 7.33 -0.44 -13.25
N LEU A 25 6.71 0.61 -12.72
CA LEU A 25 6.45 0.74 -11.29
C LEU A 25 4.95 0.52 -11.03
N ALA A 26 4.63 -0.62 -10.42
CA ALA A 26 3.27 -0.89 -9.96
C ALA A 26 3.10 -0.40 -8.52
N VAL A 27 2.08 0.41 -8.26
CA VAL A 27 1.81 1.03 -6.96
C VAL A 27 0.41 0.72 -6.49
N ALA A 28 0.29 0.16 -5.28
CA ALA A 28 -0.98 -0.22 -4.68
C ALA A 28 -1.33 0.68 -3.49
N GLY A 29 -2.46 1.38 -3.60
CA GLY A 29 -3.08 2.14 -2.52
C GLY A 29 -4.05 1.31 -1.69
N PHE A 30 -4.90 1.97 -0.89
CA PHE A 30 -5.81 1.26 0.02
C PHE A 30 -6.86 0.41 -0.72
N MET A 31 -7.11 -0.80 -0.23
CA MET A 31 -8.15 -1.71 -0.74
C MET A 31 -8.42 -2.84 0.26
N LEU A 32 -9.47 -3.64 0.03
CA LEU A 32 -9.75 -4.83 0.81
C LEU A 32 -8.77 -5.97 0.46
N PRO A 33 -8.52 -6.92 1.38
CA PRO A 33 -7.76 -8.13 1.06
C PRO A 33 -8.36 -8.89 -0.13
N ASP A 34 -7.51 -9.32 -1.07
CA ASP A 34 -7.91 -10.08 -2.27
C ASP A 34 -6.79 -11.06 -2.68
N ASP A 35 -7.07 -12.36 -2.52
CA ASP A 35 -6.13 -13.44 -2.85
C ASP A 35 -5.79 -13.53 -4.35
N HIS A 36 -6.74 -13.21 -5.22
CA HIS A 36 -6.50 -13.23 -6.66
C HIS A 36 -5.59 -12.07 -7.06
N LEU A 37 -5.80 -10.90 -6.47
CA LEU A 37 -4.93 -9.75 -6.68
C LEU A 37 -3.53 -9.99 -6.10
N ASN A 38 -3.42 -10.59 -4.92
CA ASN A 38 -2.14 -11.02 -4.33
C ASN A 38 -1.35 -11.90 -5.31
N LYS A 39 -1.98 -12.93 -5.88
CA LYS A 39 -1.35 -13.82 -6.88
C LYS A 39 -0.95 -13.06 -8.14
N ALA A 40 -1.79 -12.15 -8.64
CA ALA A 40 -1.50 -11.35 -9.83
C ALA A 40 -0.32 -10.40 -9.61
N MET A 41 -0.31 -9.69 -8.48
CA MET A 41 0.77 -8.77 -8.08
C MET A 41 2.08 -9.52 -7.82
N LEU A 42 2.04 -10.73 -7.25
CA LEU A 42 3.22 -11.58 -7.11
C LEU A 42 3.82 -11.99 -8.45
N ARG A 43 2.95 -12.34 -9.41
CA ARG A 43 3.39 -12.67 -10.76
C ARG A 43 4.02 -11.46 -11.44
N LEU A 44 3.41 -10.29 -11.33
CA LEU A 44 3.95 -9.04 -11.86
C LEU A 44 5.30 -8.71 -11.22
N ALA A 45 5.40 -8.82 -9.89
CA ALA A 45 6.60 -8.64 -9.11
C ALA A 45 7.76 -9.56 -9.48
N SER A 46 7.49 -10.73 -10.06
CA SER A 46 8.55 -11.67 -10.49
C SER A 46 9.27 -11.26 -11.77
N LEU A 47 8.76 -10.25 -12.49
CA LEU A 47 9.36 -9.76 -13.72
C LEU A 47 10.56 -8.82 -13.41
N PRO A 48 11.69 -8.94 -14.13
CA PRO A 48 12.90 -8.15 -13.86
C PRO A 48 12.72 -6.64 -14.14
N ASP A 49 11.81 -6.30 -15.05
CA ASP A 49 11.52 -4.92 -15.43
C ASP A 49 10.46 -4.25 -14.54
N VAL A 50 9.92 -4.99 -13.56
CA VAL A 50 8.78 -4.52 -12.76
C VAL A 50 9.10 -4.50 -11.28
N TYR A 51 8.94 -3.32 -10.68
CA TYR A 51 8.96 -3.17 -9.24
C TYR A 51 7.55 -2.92 -8.71
N VAL A 52 7.24 -3.53 -7.57
CA VAL A 52 5.93 -3.39 -6.91
C VAL A 52 6.13 -2.66 -5.59
N MET A 53 5.46 -1.52 -5.46
CA MET A 53 5.26 -0.78 -4.23
C MET A 53 3.82 -0.94 -3.76
N HIS A 54 3.63 -1.08 -2.46
CA HIS A 54 2.30 -1.14 -1.88
C HIS A 54 2.33 -0.49 -0.52
N GLU A 55 1.23 0.15 -0.14
CA GLU A 55 1.03 0.70 1.19
C GLU A 55 0.54 -0.38 2.15
N THR A 56 0.70 -0.21 3.46
CA THR A 56 0.23 -1.23 4.43
C THR A 56 -1.28 -1.43 4.39
N VAL A 57 -2.06 -0.40 4.07
CA VAL A 57 -3.52 -0.47 3.92
C VAL A 57 -3.98 -0.99 2.56
N SER A 58 -3.03 -1.34 1.67
CA SER A 58 -3.35 -2.02 0.40
C SER A 58 -3.78 -3.46 0.60
N ASN A 59 -3.50 -4.05 1.77
CA ASN A 59 -3.76 -5.45 2.04
C ASN A 59 -3.15 -6.41 1.00
N LEU A 60 -2.04 -6.00 0.38
CA LEU A 60 -1.25 -6.88 -0.49
C LEU A 60 -0.24 -7.69 0.33
N HIS A 61 -0.53 -8.97 0.53
CA HIS A 61 0.32 -9.92 1.27
C HIS A 61 1.40 -10.50 0.37
N LEU A 62 2.41 -9.69 0.04
CA LEU A 62 3.51 -10.09 -0.83
C LEU A 62 4.71 -10.63 -0.02
N PRO A 63 5.04 -11.94 -0.07
CA PRO A 63 6.11 -12.52 0.74
C PRO A 63 7.45 -11.84 0.47
N ARG A 64 8.23 -11.59 1.55
CA ARG A 64 9.57 -10.98 1.50
C ARG A 64 9.63 -9.58 0.90
N ARG A 65 8.48 -8.90 0.76
CA ARG A 65 8.42 -7.51 0.32
C ARG A 65 7.80 -6.66 1.42
N HIS A 66 8.62 -6.17 2.34
CA HIS A 66 8.21 -5.12 3.27
C HIS A 66 7.58 -3.94 2.52
N SER A 67 6.41 -3.47 2.99
CA SER A 67 5.79 -2.20 2.63
C SER A 67 6.63 -1.05 3.18
N ALA A 68 7.83 -0.85 2.63
CA ALA A 68 8.82 0.10 3.12
C ALA A 68 8.93 1.32 2.18
N VAL A 69 7.83 1.73 1.56
CA VAL A 69 7.89 2.65 0.42
C VAL A 69 8.44 4.01 0.82
N ASP A 70 7.95 4.58 1.92
CA ASP A 70 8.44 5.86 2.45
C ASP A 70 9.90 5.75 2.94
N VAL A 71 10.28 4.61 3.52
CA VAL A 71 11.65 4.33 3.93
C VAL A 71 12.59 4.32 2.72
N ILE A 72 12.24 3.63 1.64
CA ILE A 72 13.05 3.55 0.43
C ILE A 72 13.21 4.95 -0.17
N LEU A 73 12.09 5.64 -0.43
CA LEU A 73 12.10 6.91 -1.13
C LEU A 73 12.84 8.01 -0.35
N SER A 74 12.72 8.04 0.98
CA SER A 74 13.46 9.01 1.81
C SER A 74 14.99 8.83 1.75
N HIS A 75 15.48 7.62 1.46
CA HIS A 75 16.90 7.32 1.37
C HIS A 75 17.49 7.48 -0.05
N LEU A 76 16.66 7.65 -1.08
CA LEU A 76 17.16 7.78 -2.45
C LEU A 76 17.89 9.11 -2.66
N THR A 77 19.13 9.01 -3.14
CA THR A 77 19.88 10.16 -3.67
C THR A 77 19.23 10.72 -4.95
N PRO A 78 19.50 11.99 -5.33
CA PRO A 78 18.98 12.56 -6.57
C PRO A 78 19.30 11.71 -7.82
N ARG A 79 20.51 11.14 -7.88
CA ARG A 79 20.92 10.26 -8.97
C ARG A 79 20.11 8.97 -8.99
N GLN A 80 19.94 8.30 -7.84
CA GLN A 80 19.12 7.09 -7.77
C GLN A 80 17.66 7.36 -8.13
N ARG A 81 17.11 8.53 -7.79
CA ARG A 81 15.74 8.91 -8.20
C ARG A 81 15.60 8.98 -9.72
N GLU A 82 16.59 9.55 -10.40
CA GLU A 82 16.61 9.61 -11.87
C GLU A 82 16.78 8.21 -12.49
N ASP A 83 17.72 7.41 -11.97
CA ASP A 83 18.00 6.05 -12.45
C ASP A 83 16.77 5.13 -12.27
N LEU A 84 16.02 5.31 -11.18
CA LEU A 84 14.83 4.54 -10.84
C LEU A 84 13.52 5.13 -11.42
N ARG A 85 13.59 6.21 -12.22
CA ARG A 85 12.40 6.79 -12.86
C ARG A 85 11.69 5.72 -13.70
N PRO A 86 10.39 5.48 -13.50
CA PRO A 86 9.64 4.53 -14.33
C PRO A 86 9.34 5.11 -15.72
N ASP A 87 9.14 4.23 -16.69
CA ASP A 87 8.56 4.60 -17.99
C ASP A 87 7.03 4.43 -17.96
N ILE A 88 6.53 3.45 -17.17
CA ILE A 88 5.10 3.19 -16.94
C ILE A 88 4.83 3.06 -15.44
N ILE A 89 3.81 3.77 -14.96
CA ILE A 89 3.22 3.60 -13.63
C ILE A 89 1.92 2.84 -13.78
N ILE A 90 1.74 1.77 -13.00
CA ILE A 90 0.46 1.06 -12.91
C ILE A 90 -0.08 1.24 -11.50
N THR A 91 -1.26 1.84 -11.34
CA THR A 91 -1.89 1.98 -10.02
C THR A 91 -3.12 1.11 -9.85
N VAL A 92 -3.26 0.51 -8.66
CA VAL A 92 -4.45 -0.20 -8.19
C VAL A 92 -4.87 0.27 -6.81
N GLY A 93 -6.15 0.12 -6.50
CA GLY A 93 -6.72 0.56 -5.22
C GLY A 93 -6.98 2.06 -5.16
N GLY A 94 -7.23 2.56 -3.96
CA GLY A 94 -7.58 3.95 -3.70
C GLY A 94 -6.37 4.91 -3.65
N ALA A 95 -6.65 6.15 -3.24
CA ALA A 95 -5.64 7.19 -3.13
C ALA A 95 -4.52 6.84 -2.13
N LEU A 96 -3.28 7.13 -2.50
CA LEU A 96 -2.12 6.85 -1.66
C LEU A 96 -2.11 7.72 -0.39
N ILE A 97 -1.57 7.18 0.70
CA ILE A 97 -1.20 7.89 1.94
C ILE A 97 0.15 8.60 1.77
N SER A 98 1.14 7.89 1.22
CA SER A 98 2.51 8.35 1.11
C SER A 98 2.62 9.64 0.29
N ARG A 99 3.16 10.68 0.93
CA ARG A 99 3.54 11.92 0.26
C ARG A 99 4.77 11.71 -0.63
N ALA A 100 5.75 10.93 -0.16
CA ALA A 100 6.99 10.70 -0.90
C ALA A 100 6.74 10.00 -2.23
N VAL A 101 5.83 9.01 -2.27
CA VAL A 101 5.41 8.37 -3.53
C VAL A 101 4.76 9.37 -4.44
N LYS A 102 3.77 10.13 -3.95
CA LYS A 102 3.09 11.15 -4.78
C LYS A 102 4.08 12.15 -5.37
N GLU A 103 5.05 12.62 -4.60
CA GLU A 103 6.08 13.54 -5.08
C GLU A 103 6.99 12.88 -6.11
N PHE A 104 7.50 11.67 -5.84
CA PHE A 104 8.35 10.93 -6.79
C PHE A 104 7.65 10.69 -8.13
N LEU A 105 6.38 10.31 -8.12
CA LEU A 105 5.61 10.07 -9.33
C LEU A 105 5.28 11.38 -10.08
N ARG A 106 4.94 12.46 -9.37
CA ARG A 106 4.66 13.78 -9.98
C ARG A 106 5.87 14.39 -10.68
N THR A 107 7.08 14.15 -10.15
CA THR A 107 8.33 14.66 -10.74
C THR A 107 8.93 13.72 -11.78
N SER A 108 8.24 12.62 -12.12
CA SER A 108 8.68 11.68 -13.15
C SER A 108 8.18 12.13 -14.52
N ASP A 109 8.95 13.01 -15.18
CA ASP A 109 8.58 13.53 -16.49
C ASP A 109 8.50 12.45 -17.57
N GLY A 110 7.53 12.58 -18.48
CA GLY A 110 7.37 11.69 -19.65
C GLY A 110 6.87 10.28 -19.32
N VAL A 111 6.40 10.03 -18.09
CA VAL A 111 5.87 8.75 -17.66
C VAL A 111 4.44 8.53 -18.17
N GLN A 112 4.11 7.30 -18.56
CA GLN A 112 2.73 6.90 -18.76
C GLN A 112 2.13 6.40 -17.45
N HIS A 113 0.97 6.88 -17.06
CA HIS A 113 0.26 6.37 -15.88
C HIS A 113 -1.02 5.65 -16.28
N TRP A 114 -1.10 4.37 -15.93
CA TRP A 114 -2.23 3.48 -16.15
C TRP A 114 -2.92 3.21 -14.81
N ALA A 115 -4.15 3.70 -14.66
CA ALA A 115 -4.99 3.37 -13.50
C ALA A 115 -5.85 2.15 -13.82
N VAL A 116 -5.72 1.10 -13.01
CA VAL A 116 -6.41 -0.19 -13.20
C VAL A 116 -7.46 -0.38 -12.12
N GLY A 117 -8.69 -0.67 -12.54
CA GLY A 117 -9.83 -0.90 -11.66
C GLY A 117 -11.03 -0.07 -12.06
N HIS A 118 -12.16 -0.36 -11.44
CA HIS A 118 -13.38 0.40 -11.64
C HIS A 118 -13.41 1.60 -10.71
N SER A 119 -13.56 2.80 -11.27
CA SER A 119 -13.81 4.00 -10.49
C SER A 119 -14.89 4.86 -11.13
N HIS A 120 -15.87 5.29 -10.34
CA HIS A 120 -16.87 6.24 -10.83
C HIS A 120 -16.25 7.61 -11.14
N THR A 121 -15.16 7.97 -10.47
CA THR A 121 -14.48 9.26 -10.61
C THR A 121 -13.04 9.07 -11.08
N THR A 122 -12.59 9.92 -12.00
CA THR A 122 -11.18 9.98 -12.37
C THR A 122 -10.41 10.70 -11.27
N VAL A 123 -9.45 10.01 -10.65
CA VAL A 123 -8.55 10.59 -9.66
C VAL A 123 -7.13 10.54 -10.23
N ASP A 124 -6.64 11.66 -10.74
CA ASP A 124 -5.24 11.81 -11.16
C ASP A 124 -4.44 12.53 -10.07
N CYS A 125 -3.92 11.76 -9.12
CA CYS A 125 -3.10 12.31 -8.04
C CYS A 125 -1.70 12.76 -8.50
N PHE A 126 -1.28 12.41 -9.72
CA PHE A 126 0.11 12.60 -10.18
C PHE A 126 0.24 13.57 -11.36
N ASN A 127 -0.89 14.05 -11.90
CA ASN A 127 -0.97 14.89 -13.11
C ASN A 127 -0.30 14.22 -14.33
N SER A 128 -0.38 12.89 -14.40
CA SER A 128 0.25 12.07 -15.44
C SER A 128 -0.67 10.99 -16.00
N LEU A 129 -1.94 10.93 -15.56
CA LEU A 129 -2.87 9.86 -15.91
C LEU A 129 -3.05 9.82 -17.43
N SER A 130 -2.55 8.75 -18.03
CA SER A 130 -2.52 8.54 -19.48
C SER A 130 -3.61 7.57 -19.94
N LEU A 131 -3.94 6.58 -19.11
CA LEU A 131 -4.89 5.54 -19.44
C LEU A 131 -5.68 5.09 -18.22
N ARG A 132 -6.99 4.93 -18.40
CA ARG A 132 -7.87 4.21 -17.47
C ARG A 132 -8.17 2.83 -18.04
N ILE A 133 -7.89 1.81 -17.24
CA ILE A 133 -8.10 0.41 -17.55
C ILE A 133 -9.28 -0.04 -16.70
N GLU A 134 -10.49 0.14 -17.24
CA GLU A 134 -11.74 -0.29 -16.61
C GLU A 134 -11.88 -1.81 -16.74
N ALA A 135 -11.30 -2.53 -15.79
CA ALA A 135 -11.42 -3.97 -15.66
C ALA A 135 -11.14 -4.38 -14.21
N ALA A 136 -11.53 -5.60 -13.86
CA ALA A 136 -11.12 -6.20 -12.59
C ALA A 136 -9.57 -6.30 -12.53
N PRO A 137 -8.90 -5.74 -11.50
CA PRO A 137 -7.43 -5.68 -11.47
C PRO A 137 -6.74 -7.05 -11.52
N ALA A 138 -7.22 -8.02 -10.76
CA ALA A 138 -6.61 -9.35 -10.66
C ALA A 138 -6.53 -10.09 -12.01
N PRO A 139 -7.63 -10.30 -12.77
CA PRO A 139 -7.55 -10.98 -14.06
C PRO A 139 -6.73 -10.20 -15.10
N PHE A 140 -6.88 -8.87 -15.16
CA PHE A 140 -6.08 -8.03 -16.06
C PHE A 140 -4.58 -8.16 -15.78
N LEU A 141 -4.14 -7.88 -14.56
CA LEU A 141 -2.72 -7.90 -14.19
C LEU A 141 -2.12 -9.30 -14.34
N SER A 142 -2.89 -10.34 -14.04
CA SER A 142 -2.46 -11.73 -14.25
C SER A 142 -2.19 -11.99 -15.72
N ALA A 143 -3.13 -11.63 -16.62
CA ALA A 143 -2.99 -11.80 -18.07
C ALA A 143 -1.83 -10.96 -18.64
N PHE A 144 -1.76 -9.68 -18.27
CA PHE A 144 -0.72 -8.74 -18.63
C PHE A 144 0.67 -9.26 -18.25
N ALA A 145 0.85 -9.72 -17.00
CA ALA A 145 2.11 -10.30 -16.56
C ALA A 145 2.49 -11.59 -17.31
N LYS A 146 1.52 -12.43 -17.74
CA LYS A 146 1.83 -13.61 -18.57
C LYS A 146 2.39 -13.20 -19.93
N LEU A 147 1.87 -12.14 -20.53
CA LEU A 147 2.26 -11.68 -21.86
C LEU A 147 3.61 -10.96 -21.82
N LEU A 148 3.84 -10.12 -20.81
CA LEU A 148 5.15 -9.51 -20.58
C LEU A 148 6.25 -10.55 -20.34
N ALA A 149 5.99 -11.59 -19.54
CA ALA A 149 6.95 -12.65 -19.28
C ALA A 149 7.44 -13.37 -20.54
N LYS A 150 6.62 -13.43 -21.61
CA LYS A 150 7.00 -14.08 -22.87
C LYS A 150 7.98 -13.25 -23.70
N ASN A 151 8.01 -11.94 -23.49
CA ASN A 151 8.81 -10.98 -24.23
C ASN A 151 9.75 -10.23 -23.29
N SER A 152 10.15 -10.85 -22.18
CA SER A 152 10.86 -10.17 -21.09
C SER A 152 12.15 -9.52 -21.60
N GLY A 153 12.26 -8.20 -21.41
CA GLY A 153 13.54 -7.54 -21.28
C GLY A 153 14.11 -7.79 -19.88
N ASP A 154 15.40 -7.53 -19.70
CA ASP A 154 15.98 -7.35 -18.37
C ASP A 154 16.73 -6.03 -18.38
N THR A 155 16.03 -4.99 -17.94
CA THR A 155 16.55 -3.64 -17.73
C THR A 155 17.28 -3.51 -16.39
N GLY A 156 17.26 -4.55 -15.54
CA GLY A 156 17.78 -4.51 -14.17
C GLY A 156 16.94 -3.67 -13.20
N TYR A 157 15.75 -3.21 -13.61
CA TYR A 157 14.95 -2.25 -12.84
C TYR A 157 14.53 -2.76 -11.46
N ALA A 158 13.99 -3.97 -11.38
CA ALA A 158 13.60 -4.58 -10.11
C ALA A 158 14.80 -4.81 -9.19
N ALA A 159 15.95 -5.17 -9.75
CA ALA A 159 17.18 -5.37 -9.00
C ALA A 159 17.73 -4.05 -8.43
N ALA A 160 17.68 -2.96 -9.20
CA ALA A 160 18.09 -1.63 -8.74
C ALA A 160 17.23 -1.15 -7.56
N TRP A 161 15.91 -1.32 -7.64
CA TRP A 161 15.01 -1.03 -6.52
C TRP A 161 15.28 -1.91 -5.30
N ALA A 162 15.53 -3.21 -5.51
CA ALA A 162 15.82 -4.14 -4.42
C ALA A 162 17.14 -3.78 -3.69
N ALA A 163 18.17 -3.34 -4.42
CA ALA A 163 19.41 -2.85 -3.84
C ALA A 163 19.17 -1.61 -2.96
N CYS A 164 18.47 -0.60 -3.49
CA CYS A 164 18.15 0.61 -2.73
C CYS A 164 17.29 0.30 -1.49
N LYS A 165 16.37 -0.65 -1.60
CA LYS A 165 15.55 -1.12 -0.48
C LYS A 165 16.38 -1.75 0.62
N LYS A 166 17.34 -2.61 0.27
CA LYS A 166 18.20 -3.27 1.25
C LYS A 166 18.92 -2.25 2.11
N ASP A 167 19.52 -1.24 1.47
CA ASP A 167 20.28 -0.20 2.17
C ASP A 167 19.38 0.70 3.02
N ALA A 168 18.22 1.11 2.48
CA ALA A 168 17.26 1.96 3.18
C ALA A 168 16.67 1.28 4.43
N VAL A 169 16.28 0.00 4.31
CA VAL A 169 15.73 -0.77 5.44
C VAL A 169 16.80 -1.03 6.50
N ALA A 170 18.04 -1.32 6.11
CA ALA A 170 19.13 -1.48 7.07
C ALA A 170 19.40 -0.19 7.85
N SER A 171 19.46 0.95 7.17
CA SER A 171 19.61 2.27 7.77
C SER A 171 18.45 2.60 8.71
N HIS A 172 17.21 2.40 8.27
CA HIS A 172 16.01 2.63 9.09
C HIS A 172 16.01 1.75 10.35
N ASN A 173 16.24 0.45 10.22
CA ASN A 173 16.26 -0.46 11.36
C ASN A 173 17.36 -0.09 12.36
N HIS A 174 18.54 0.31 11.86
CA HIS A 174 19.60 0.81 12.72
C HIS A 174 19.15 2.05 13.49
N PHE A 175 18.64 3.07 12.78
CA PHE A 175 18.16 4.31 13.38
C PHE A 175 17.11 4.06 14.47
N VAL A 176 16.06 3.29 14.18
CA VAL A 176 15.00 3.03 15.17
C VAL A 176 15.53 2.21 16.35
N SER A 177 16.43 1.26 16.12
CA SER A 177 17.01 0.44 17.19
C SER A 177 17.89 1.22 18.17
N THR A 178 18.52 2.30 17.72
CA THR A 178 19.42 3.16 18.53
C THR A 178 18.75 4.44 19.01
N SER A 179 17.51 4.69 18.61
CA SER A 179 16.77 5.88 19.02
C SER A 179 16.29 5.78 20.46
N ASP A 180 16.23 6.92 21.14
CA ASP A 180 15.58 7.04 22.43
C ASP A 180 14.07 6.76 22.34
N TRP A 181 13.42 6.60 23.50
CA TRP A 181 11.97 6.44 23.57
C TRP A 181 11.25 7.59 22.84
N SER A 182 10.42 7.22 21.89
CA SER A 182 9.66 8.11 21.01
C SER A 182 8.40 7.39 20.54
N ASP A 183 7.47 8.15 19.98
CA ASP A 183 6.29 7.60 19.30
C ASP A 183 6.68 6.63 18.16
N LEU A 184 7.73 6.92 17.40
CA LEU A 184 8.29 6.01 16.40
C LEU A 184 8.74 4.67 17.01
N ARG A 185 9.51 4.71 18.12
CA ARG A 185 9.97 3.50 18.81
C ARG A 185 8.81 2.71 19.40
N ALA A 186 7.82 3.40 19.99
CA ALA A 186 6.61 2.76 20.50
C ALA A 186 5.82 2.08 19.38
N CYS A 187 5.62 2.76 18.24
CA CYS A 187 4.92 2.21 17.08
C CYS A 187 5.63 0.99 16.50
N GLN A 188 6.97 1.00 16.41
CA GLN A 188 7.72 -0.18 15.99
C GLN A 188 7.43 -1.37 16.90
N MET A 189 7.56 -1.19 18.21
CA MET A 189 7.29 -2.25 19.19
C MET A 189 5.84 -2.75 19.12
N ILE A 190 4.87 -1.84 18.93
CA ILE A 190 3.46 -2.17 18.78
C ILE A 190 3.28 -3.04 17.53
N PHE A 191 3.69 -2.57 16.35
CA PHE A 191 3.44 -3.29 15.10
C PHE A 191 4.19 -4.62 15.01
N ASP A 192 5.41 -4.72 15.56
CA ASP A 192 6.16 -5.98 15.63
C ASP A 192 5.50 -7.01 16.57
N SER A 193 4.64 -6.56 17.49
CA SER A 193 3.94 -7.41 18.46
C SER A 193 2.57 -7.90 17.98
N ILE A 194 2.06 -7.40 16.85
CA ILE A 194 0.73 -7.76 16.34
C ILE A 194 0.80 -9.12 15.65
N PRO A 195 0.00 -10.12 16.10
CA PRO A 195 -0.12 -11.40 15.43
C PRO A 195 -0.66 -11.32 13.99
N ASP A 196 -0.23 -12.26 13.14
CA ASP A 196 -0.61 -12.31 11.72
C ASP A 196 -2.11 -12.55 11.48
N ASP A 197 -2.83 -13.13 12.45
CA ASP A 197 -4.28 -13.38 12.39
C ASP A 197 -5.11 -12.19 12.90
N PHE A 198 -4.50 -11.06 13.23
CA PHE A 198 -5.23 -9.89 13.71
C PHE A 198 -5.67 -8.97 12.56
N ASN A 199 -6.77 -8.27 12.80
CA ASN A 199 -7.09 -7.05 12.06
C ASN A 199 -6.48 -5.84 12.75
N VAL A 200 -5.98 -4.90 11.95
CA VAL A 200 -5.48 -3.60 12.42
C VAL A 200 -6.32 -2.49 11.82
N GLN A 201 -7.00 -1.74 12.67
CA GLN A 201 -7.62 -0.47 12.30
C GLN A 201 -6.65 0.66 12.68
N LEU A 202 -6.32 1.51 11.73
CA LEU A 202 -5.46 2.67 11.93
C LEU A 202 -6.31 3.95 11.88
N SER A 203 -6.14 4.83 12.86
CA SER A 203 -6.69 6.18 12.74
C SER A 203 -5.95 6.98 11.66
N ASN A 204 -6.61 8.01 11.13
CA ASN A 204 -5.91 9.04 10.36
C ASN A 204 -4.92 9.80 11.27
N GLY A 205 -4.04 10.59 10.65
CA GLY A 205 -2.96 11.28 11.36
C GLY A 205 -1.69 10.44 11.41
N THR A 206 -1.09 10.35 12.59
CA THR A 206 0.24 9.76 12.77
C THR A 206 0.22 8.22 12.74
N SER A 207 -0.84 7.57 13.25
CA SER A 207 -0.96 6.11 13.30
C SER A 207 -0.79 5.44 11.93
N VAL A 208 -1.58 5.86 10.93
CA VAL A 208 -1.48 5.29 9.57
C VAL A 208 -0.15 5.56 8.88
N ARG A 209 0.54 6.65 9.24
CA ARG A 209 1.87 7.00 8.71
C ARG A 209 2.97 6.16 9.34
N TYR A 210 2.94 5.96 10.67
CA TYR A 210 3.88 5.06 11.32
C TYR A 210 3.69 3.62 10.90
N ALA A 211 2.47 3.18 10.56
CA ALA A 211 2.30 1.87 9.95
C ALA A 211 3.12 1.74 8.65
N GLN A 212 3.12 2.74 7.76
CA GLN A 212 3.95 2.70 6.53
C GLN A 212 5.46 2.61 6.79
N LEU A 213 5.92 3.07 7.96
CA LEU A 213 7.34 3.08 8.31
C LEU A 213 7.77 1.83 9.09
N CYS A 214 6.93 1.40 10.04
CA CYS A 214 7.29 0.42 11.05
C CYS A 214 6.70 -0.97 10.79
N MET A 215 5.60 -1.08 10.06
CA MET A 215 4.93 -2.36 9.84
C MET A 215 5.67 -3.16 8.76
N SER A 216 6.36 -4.20 9.19
CA SER A 216 7.20 -5.03 8.32
C SER A 216 6.37 -6.02 7.49
N SER A 217 5.28 -6.55 8.03
CA SER A 217 4.28 -7.39 7.36
C SER A 217 2.87 -6.90 7.67
N ILE A 218 1.98 -7.01 6.69
CA ILE A 218 0.55 -6.77 6.91
C ILE A 218 0.00 -8.05 7.57
N PRO A 219 -0.73 -7.96 8.69
CA PRO A 219 -1.41 -9.10 9.31
C PRO A 219 -2.64 -9.49 8.47
N HIS A 220 -3.69 -10.09 9.03
CA HIS A 220 -4.85 -10.53 8.24
C HIS A 220 -5.45 -9.38 7.41
N GLY A 221 -5.63 -8.22 8.04
CA GLY A 221 -6.10 -7.02 7.38
C GLY A 221 -5.63 -5.76 8.09
N CYS A 222 -5.37 -4.72 7.31
CA CYS A 222 -4.99 -3.39 7.75
C CYS A 222 -5.91 -2.36 7.09
N TYR A 223 -6.61 -1.59 7.91
CA TYR A 223 -7.72 -0.73 7.50
C TYR A 223 -7.53 0.70 8.02
N CYS A 224 -8.10 1.66 7.30
CA CYS A 224 -8.12 3.06 7.72
C CYS A 224 -9.23 3.81 6.96
N ASN A 225 -9.86 4.79 7.61
CA ASN A 225 -10.93 5.60 7.00
C ASN A 225 -10.34 6.64 6.01
N ARG A 226 -9.94 6.18 4.83
CA ARG A 226 -9.13 6.95 3.86
C ARG A 226 -9.92 7.73 2.79
N GLY A 227 -11.25 7.77 2.87
CA GLY A 227 -12.11 8.54 1.94
C GLY A 227 -11.86 10.06 2.02
N VAL A 228 -12.35 10.70 3.08
CA VAL A 228 -12.13 12.14 3.36
C VAL A 228 -11.10 12.39 4.46
N SER A 229 -10.44 11.33 4.96
CA SER A 229 -9.35 11.40 5.94
C SER A 229 -9.71 12.01 7.31
N GLY A 230 -10.98 11.88 7.73
CA GLY A 230 -11.47 12.37 9.01
C GLY A 230 -10.86 11.65 10.22
N ILE A 231 -10.72 12.36 11.34
CA ILE A 231 -10.30 11.78 12.64
C ILE A 231 -11.49 11.29 13.47
N ASP A 232 -12.70 11.62 13.01
CA ASP A 232 -13.99 11.18 13.53
C ASP A 232 -14.29 9.72 13.13
N GLY A 233 -14.97 9.00 14.02
CA GLY A 233 -15.53 7.68 13.72
C GLY A 233 -14.53 6.52 13.63
N CYS A 234 -13.25 6.71 13.95
CA CYS A 234 -12.25 5.64 13.86
C CYS A 234 -12.48 4.50 14.86
N LEU A 235 -12.96 4.81 16.07
CA LEU A 235 -13.30 3.82 17.10
C LEU A 235 -14.60 3.11 16.77
N SER A 236 -15.63 3.85 16.36
CA SER A 236 -16.90 3.31 15.87
C SER A 236 -16.68 2.33 14.73
N THR A 237 -15.79 2.67 13.78
CA THR A 237 -15.40 1.77 12.68
C THR A 237 -14.66 0.53 13.20
N ALA A 238 -13.73 0.70 14.14
CA ALA A 238 -13.00 -0.43 14.74
C ALA A 238 -13.93 -1.40 15.48
N ILE A 239 -14.94 -0.89 16.19
CA ILE A 239 -15.96 -1.70 16.87
C ILE A 239 -16.74 -2.50 15.83
N GLY A 240 -17.20 -1.87 14.75
CA GLY A 240 -17.90 -2.57 13.66
C GLY A 240 -17.03 -3.65 13.00
N ALA A 241 -15.74 -3.36 12.77
CA ALA A 241 -14.79 -4.32 12.24
C ALA A 241 -14.57 -5.51 13.21
N ALA A 242 -14.46 -5.24 14.52
CA ALA A 242 -14.37 -6.29 15.54
C ALA A 242 -15.63 -7.15 15.62
N MET A 243 -16.81 -6.59 15.38
CA MET A 243 -18.07 -7.35 15.32
C MET A 243 -18.11 -8.29 14.11
N ALA A 244 -17.67 -7.81 12.95
CA ALA A 244 -17.68 -8.59 11.69
C ALA A 244 -16.54 -9.63 11.60
N TYR A 245 -15.42 -9.41 12.28
CA TYR A 245 -14.26 -10.30 12.23
C TYR A 245 -14.24 -11.27 13.42
N PRO A 246 -14.04 -12.59 13.20
CA PRO A 246 -14.05 -13.58 14.27
C PRO A 246 -12.85 -13.48 15.22
N GLU A 247 -11.69 -13.04 14.74
CA GLU A 247 -10.47 -12.89 15.54
C GLU A 247 -10.29 -11.45 16.07
N THR A 248 -9.14 -11.16 16.67
CA THR A 248 -8.86 -9.88 17.32
C THR A 248 -8.74 -8.74 16.32
N THR A 249 -9.38 -7.61 16.65
CA THR A 249 -9.17 -6.32 15.97
C THR A 249 -8.44 -5.38 16.92
N VAL A 250 -7.34 -4.80 16.47
CA VAL A 250 -6.58 -3.78 17.20
C VAL A 250 -6.80 -2.43 16.54
N LEU A 251 -7.31 -1.46 17.29
CA LEU A 251 -7.27 -0.05 16.92
C LEU A 251 -5.97 0.57 17.40
N VAL A 252 -5.16 1.09 16.49
CA VAL A 252 -4.04 1.98 16.82
C VAL A 252 -4.45 3.40 16.44
N THR A 253 -4.60 4.26 17.45
CA THR A 253 -5.14 5.62 17.27
C THR A 253 -4.31 6.67 17.99
N GLY A 254 -4.40 7.93 17.56
CA GLY A 254 -3.91 9.07 18.33
C GLY A 254 -4.90 9.48 19.43
N ASP A 255 -4.41 10.19 20.44
CA ASP A 255 -5.23 10.80 21.50
C ASP A 255 -6.36 11.67 20.97
N MET A 256 -6.09 12.55 20.00
CA MET A 256 -7.12 13.41 19.41
C MET A 256 -8.19 12.61 18.67
N SER A 257 -7.80 11.64 17.85
CA SER A 257 -8.76 10.76 17.16
C SER A 257 -9.59 9.93 18.13
N MET A 258 -8.99 9.46 19.23
CA MET A 258 -9.72 8.78 20.31
C MET A 258 -10.71 9.71 21.00
N ALA A 259 -10.28 10.93 21.36
CA ALA A 259 -11.13 11.90 22.05
C ALA A 259 -12.37 12.28 21.24
N TYR A 260 -12.24 12.39 19.90
CA TYR A 260 -13.35 12.69 19.01
C TYR A 260 -14.45 11.61 19.00
N ASP A 261 -14.10 10.35 19.22
CA ASP A 261 -15.00 9.20 19.02
C ASP A 261 -15.15 8.33 20.28
N ILE A 262 -14.69 8.81 21.45
CA ILE A 262 -14.71 8.06 22.71
C ILE A 262 -16.12 7.66 23.15
N GLY A 263 -17.14 8.44 22.75
CA GLY A 263 -18.55 8.12 23.00
C GLY A 263 -18.98 6.77 22.42
N ALA A 264 -18.28 6.25 21.42
CA ALA A 264 -18.54 4.92 20.85
C ALA A 264 -18.31 3.77 21.84
N LEU A 265 -17.56 3.99 22.93
CA LEU A 265 -17.42 3.01 24.02
C LEU A 265 -18.74 2.74 24.76
N SER A 266 -19.79 3.54 24.53
CA SER A 266 -21.14 3.30 25.08
C SER A 266 -21.94 2.23 24.33
N ILE A 267 -21.43 1.71 23.21
CA ILE A 267 -22.06 0.62 22.46
C ILE A 267 -22.11 -0.63 23.36
N ALA A 268 -23.30 -1.22 23.51
CA ALA A 268 -23.54 -2.29 24.48
C ALA A 268 -22.77 -3.60 24.20
N GLU A 269 -22.55 -3.92 22.92
CA GLU A 269 -22.02 -5.22 22.48
C GLU A 269 -20.61 -5.11 21.89
N ILE A 270 -19.71 -4.38 22.55
CA ILE A 270 -18.30 -4.31 22.11
C ILE A 270 -17.63 -5.67 22.36
N PRO A 271 -17.09 -6.34 21.32
CA PRO A 271 -16.43 -7.64 21.50
C PRO A 271 -15.18 -7.53 22.39
N GLU A 272 -14.96 -8.51 23.28
CA GLU A 272 -13.74 -8.58 24.14
C GLU A 272 -12.43 -8.68 23.35
N ARG A 273 -12.54 -9.12 22.09
CA ARG A 273 -11.47 -9.21 21.10
C ARG A 273 -11.15 -7.88 20.41
N LEU A 274 -11.80 -6.77 20.78
CA LEU A 274 -11.33 -5.44 20.42
C LEU A 274 -10.22 -5.01 21.38
N LYS A 275 -9.05 -4.63 20.85
CA LYS A 275 -7.97 -3.99 21.62
C LYS A 275 -7.78 -2.57 21.11
N ILE A 276 -7.52 -1.63 22.02
CA ILE A 276 -7.35 -0.21 21.68
C ILE A 276 -6.00 0.24 22.22
N ILE A 277 -5.18 0.81 21.34
CA ILE A 277 -3.89 1.40 21.65
C ILE A 277 -3.97 2.87 21.29
N VAL A 278 -3.79 3.73 22.29
CA VAL A 278 -3.82 5.19 22.13
C VAL A 278 -2.40 5.73 22.25
N LEU A 279 -1.89 6.28 21.16
CA LEU A 279 -0.65 7.04 21.11
C LEU A 279 -0.94 8.46 21.63
N ASN A 280 -0.64 8.70 22.90
CA ASN A 280 -0.86 10.00 23.53
C ASN A 280 0.43 10.83 23.49
N ASN A 281 0.50 11.75 22.54
CA ASN A 281 1.57 12.73 22.39
C ASN A 281 1.11 14.17 22.72
N GLN A 282 -0.08 14.33 23.30
CA GLN A 282 -0.67 15.60 23.75
C GLN A 282 -1.07 16.58 22.64
N GLY A 283 -1.44 16.07 21.45
CA GLY A 283 -2.03 16.87 20.37
C GLY A 283 -1.11 17.16 19.19
#